data_AF-A0A2V5I6X8-F1
#
_entry.id   AF-A0A2V5I6X8-F1
#
_cell.length_a   1.000
_cell.length_b   1.000
_cell.length_c   1.000
_cell.angle_alpha   90.00
_cell.angle_beta   90.00
_cell.angle_gamma   90.00
#
_symmetry.space_group_name_H-M   'P 1'
#
loop_
_entity.id
_entity.type
_entity.pdbx_description
1 polymer ?
#
loop_
_entity_poly.entity_id
_entity_poly.type
_entity_poly.pdbx_seq_one_letter_code
_entity_poly.pdbx_strand_id
1 'polypeptide(L)'
;MPLRPLQLVQAILALCLVLSLLRYTTPTQPSSPPSSPPLNAAHQHPHKQPHPDPNTNQPVPSTAAAATDLLIPPTIHHLLLSMPNHPVSAFRPSQHTISWQQSGWKIEYWTEAACAQLAHATDPSGRYAAALAAFPSAVLKSDFCRYLILYARGGVYNDLDVRLMQPLPWGVMFGAPPYVPGDYPGDAPERLLCGPPAAIIGLEGDASTRGLPRSPQFVQWTMVAAPGHPIFGAVLGKIVDRTEEYLQRLGEADGGNDGVEPLDVMQWTGPSVWTDAVLEYFEADEGMLQTLRDLQETVRIKDVVVLPKRGFAITQGEDHRSSEVLVKHYFSGTWKTGCRAVWRWIGRC
;
A
#
# COMPACT_ATOMS: atom_id res chain seq x y z
N MET A 1 -23.37 -49.04 -13.93
CA MET A 1 -23.56 -48.33 -12.65
C MET A 1 -23.40 -46.84 -12.91
N PRO A 2 -24.29 -45.96 -12.43
CA PRO A 2 -24.07 -44.53 -12.56
C PRO A 2 -22.82 -44.15 -11.75
N LEU A 3 -21.91 -43.39 -12.36
CA LEU A 3 -20.70 -42.91 -11.69
C LEU A 3 -21.11 -42.04 -10.50
N ARG A 4 -20.44 -42.24 -9.36
CA ARG A 4 -20.66 -41.39 -8.18
C ARG A 4 -20.26 -39.94 -8.54
N PRO A 5 -20.95 -38.92 -8.01
CA PRO A 5 -20.75 -37.51 -8.39
C PRO A 5 -19.28 -37.05 -8.32
N LEU A 6 -18.49 -37.62 -7.42
CA LEU A 6 -17.05 -37.33 -7.30
C LEU A 6 -16.22 -37.82 -8.50
N GLN A 7 -16.58 -38.97 -9.07
CA GLN A 7 -15.89 -39.54 -10.24
C GLN A 7 -16.21 -38.76 -11.51
N LEU A 8 -17.41 -38.15 -11.59
CA LEU A 8 -17.79 -37.27 -12.68
C LEU A 8 -16.97 -35.97 -12.65
N VAL A 9 -16.80 -35.38 -11.46
CA VAL A 9 -15.97 -34.17 -11.26
C VAL A 9 -14.51 -34.44 -11.60
N GLN A 10 -13.96 -35.59 -11.18
CA GLN A 10 -12.58 -35.98 -11.53
C GLN A 10 -12.39 -36.19 -13.03
N ALA A 11 -13.38 -36.79 -13.72
CA ALA A 11 -13.34 -36.96 -15.17
C ALA A 11 -13.41 -35.62 -15.93
N ILE A 12 -14.24 -34.67 -15.45
CA ILE A 12 -14.34 -33.33 -16.05
C ILE A 12 -13.03 -32.54 -15.86
N LEU A 13 -12.42 -32.59 -14.67
CA LEU A 13 -11.15 -31.92 -14.40
C LEU A 13 -10.01 -32.50 -15.25
N ALA A 14 -9.96 -33.83 -15.42
CA ALA A 14 -8.99 -34.47 -16.30
C ALA A 14 -9.16 -34.05 -17.77
N LEU A 15 -10.40 -33.95 -18.26
CA LEU A 15 -10.70 -33.50 -19.61
C LEU A 15 -10.31 -32.02 -19.84
N CYS A 16 -10.59 -31.14 -18.87
CA CYS A 16 -10.19 -29.73 -18.93
C CYS A 16 -8.67 -29.55 -18.97
N LEU A 17 -7.92 -30.41 -18.26
CA LEU A 17 -6.46 -30.40 -18.25
C LEU A 17 -5.90 -30.84 -19.61
N VAL A 18 -6.44 -31.91 -20.19
CA VAL A 18 -6.03 -32.40 -21.52
C VAL A 18 -6.32 -31.37 -22.62
N LEU A 19 -7.48 -30.72 -22.58
CA LEU A 19 -7.83 -29.66 -23.54
C LEU A 19 -6.96 -28.40 -23.37
N SER A 20 -6.55 -28.07 -22.16
CA SER A 20 -5.62 -26.96 -21.90
C SER A 20 -4.21 -27.28 -22.42
N LEU A 21 -3.75 -28.52 -22.26
CA LEU A 21 -2.44 -28.96 -22.77
C LEU A 21 -2.41 -29.00 -24.30
N LEU A 22 -3.50 -29.41 -24.96
CA LEU A 22 -3.61 -29.40 -26.42
C LEU A 22 -3.62 -28.00 -27.04
N ARG A 23 -4.07 -26.97 -26.30
CA ARG A 23 -4.02 -25.56 -26.75
C ARG A 23 -2.63 -24.93 -26.69
N TYR A 24 -1.70 -25.53 -25.94
CA TYR A 24 -0.33 -25.03 -25.80
C TYR A 24 0.65 -25.64 -26.81
N THR A 25 0.24 -26.68 -27.56
CA THR A 25 1.12 -27.40 -28.49
C THR A 25 0.98 -26.99 -29.95
N THR A 26 0.13 -26.01 -30.30
CA THR A 26 0.05 -25.47 -31.67
C THR A 26 1.02 -24.31 -31.86
N PRO A 27 2.07 -24.43 -32.71
CA PRO A 27 3.00 -23.34 -32.96
C PRO A 27 2.34 -22.27 -33.84
N THR A 28 2.36 -21.02 -33.40
CA THR A 28 2.00 -19.86 -34.22
C THR A 28 3.16 -19.51 -35.16
N GLN A 29 2.90 -19.47 -36.47
CA GLN A 29 3.87 -18.98 -37.45
C GLN A 29 4.12 -17.47 -37.28
N PRO A 30 5.36 -16.98 -37.39
CA PRO A 30 5.66 -15.55 -37.37
C PRO A 30 5.34 -14.89 -38.73
N SER A 31 4.59 -13.79 -38.68
CA SER A 31 4.37 -12.89 -39.81
C SER A 31 5.61 -12.01 -40.05
N SER A 32 6.03 -11.93 -41.31
CA SER A 32 7.14 -11.11 -41.81
C SER A 32 6.79 -9.61 -41.75
N PRO A 33 7.77 -8.71 -41.49
CA PRO A 33 7.55 -7.27 -41.55
C PRO A 33 7.59 -6.74 -43.00
N PRO A 34 6.84 -5.67 -43.33
CA PRO A 34 6.91 -5.06 -44.66
C PRO A 34 8.16 -4.18 -44.80
N SER A 35 8.71 -4.21 -46.02
CA SER A 35 9.90 -3.52 -46.50
C SER A 35 9.73 -2.01 -46.64
N SER A 36 10.77 -1.25 -46.28
CA SER A 36 10.86 0.20 -46.51
C SER A 36 11.35 0.51 -47.94
N PRO A 37 10.83 1.56 -48.62
CA PRO A 37 11.35 2.01 -49.91
C PRO A 37 12.53 3.00 -49.75
N PRO A 38 13.33 3.22 -50.81
CA PRO A 38 14.67 3.81 -50.70
C PRO A 38 14.68 5.35 -50.68
N LEU A 39 15.76 5.89 -50.08
CA LEU A 39 16.12 7.31 -50.09
C LEU A 39 16.41 7.78 -51.53
N ASN A 40 15.73 8.85 -51.96
CA ASN A 40 16.17 9.70 -53.05
C ASN A 40 16.77 11.00 -52.52
N ALA A 41 18.00 11.26 -52.94
CA ALA A 41 18.66 12.54 -52.81
C ALA A 41 18.04 13.57 -53.77
N ALA A 42 17.86 14.81 -53.32
CA ALA A 42 18.48 16.00 -53.92
C ALA A 42 17.77 17.31 -53.52
N HIS A 43 18.60 18.35 -53.43
CA HIS A 43 18.33 19.80 -53.57
C HIS A 43 18.59 20.65 -52.32
N GLN A 44 19.84 21.13 -52.27
CA GLN A 44 20.28 22.30 -51.53
C GLN A 44 19.76 23.58 -52.21
N HIS A 45 19.19 24.50 -51.44
CA HIS A 45 19.23 25.94 -51.73
C HIS A 45 19.29 26.74 -50.41
N PRO A 46 19.92 27.94 -50.42
CA PRO A 46 20.53 28.52 -49.23
C PRO A 46 19.57 29.41 -48.43
N HIS A 47 19.59 29.26 -47.10
CA HIS A 47 18.88 30.15 -46.18
C HIS A 47 19.62 31.49 -46.04
N LYS A 48 18.95 32.57 -46.45
CA LYS A 48 19.29 33.95 -46.10
C LYS A 48 19.00 34.20 -44.62
N GLN A 49 19.95 34.78 -43.90
CA GLN A 49 19.74 35.44 -42.60
C GLN A 49 18.98 36.75 -42.78
N PRO A 50 18.10 37.12 -41.84
CA PRO A 50 17.81 38.51 -41.54
C PRO A 50 18.28 38.91 -40.14
N HIS A 51 18.84 40.12 -40.07
CA HIS A 51 19.19 40.88 -38.87
C HIS A 51 17.94 41.22 -38.00
N PRO A 52 18.12 41.59 -36.71
CA PRO A 52 17.04 41.63 -35.73
C PRO A 52 16.24 42.94 -35.79
N ASP A 53 14.91 42.81 -35.72
CA ASP A 53 13.98 43.91 -35.47
C ASP A 53 13.85 44.18 -33.95
N PRO A 54 13.96 45.43 -33.47
CA PRO A 54 13.90 45.76 -32.05
C PRO A 54 12.47 46.15 -31.66
N ASN A 55 11.56 45.17 -31.56
CA ASN A 55 10.32 45.32 -30.78
C ASN A 55 9.55 43.99 -30.74
N THR A 56 9.87 43.15 -29.76
CA THR A 56 8.97 42.09 -29.30
C THR A 56 9.00 42.05 -27.78
N ASN A 57 7.88 42.45 -27.17
CA ASN A 57 7.58 42.13 -25.78
C ASN A 57 7.62 40.61 -25.63
N GLN A 58 8.74 40.08 -25.14
CA GLN A 58 8.81 38.70 -24.69
C GLN A 58 8.06 38.58 -23.37
N PRO A 59 7.24 37.53 -23.18
CA PRO A 59 6.84 37.13 -21.84
C PRO A 59 8.12 36.72 -21.11
N VAL A 60 8.40 37.41 -20.00
CA VAL A 60 9.45 37.03 -19.06
C VAL A 60 9.23 35.55 -18.69
N PRO A 61 10.24 34.66 -18.79
CA PRO A 61 10.10 33.31 -18.29
C PRO A 61 9.85 33.42 -16.79
N SER A 62 8.65 33.03 -16.37
CA SER A 62 8.24 32.93 -14.98
C SER A 62 9.29 32.12 -14.23
N THR A 63 10.10 32.84 -13.47
CA THR A 63 11.03 32.32 -12.49
C THR A 63 10.30 31.41 -11.51
N ALA A 64 10.85 30.21 -11.32
CA ALA A 64 10.66 29.30 -10.19
C ALA A 64 9.21 29.05 -9.75
N ALA A 65 8.66 27.90 -10.15
CA ALA A 65 7.61 27.25 -9.37
C ALA A 65 8.04 27.24 -7.90
N ALA A 66 7.24 27.87 -7.03
CA ALA A 66 7.46 27.84 -5.60
C ALA A 66 7.63 26.39 -5.16
N ALA A 67 8.74 26.07 -4.50
CA ALA A 67 8.93 24.77 -3.89
C ALA A 67 7.81 24.58 -2.87
N THR A 68 6.84 23.72 -3.18
CA THR A 68 5.82 23.30 -2.22
C THR A 68 6.56 22.50 -1.14
N ASP A 69 6.57 22.99 0.10
CA ASP A 69 7.21 22.32 1.23
C ASP A 69 6.52 20.99 1.51
N LEU A 70 7.05 19.94 0.91
CA LEU A 70 6.56 18.57 1.03
C LEU A 70 7.02 18.00 2.37
N LEU A 71 6.09 17.74 3.30
CA LEU A 71 6.43 17.12 4.59
C LEU A 71 6.84 15.65 4.45
N ILE A 72 6.32 14.98 3.43
CA ILE A 72 6.55 13.56 3.17
C ILE A 72 7.86 13.40 2.38
N PRO A 73 8.88 12.73 2.94
CA PRO A 73 10.15 12.52 2.26
C PRO A 73 10.01 11.74 0.93
N PRO A 74 10.82 12.03 -0.10
CA PRO A 74 10.79 11.34 -1.39
C PRO A 74 11.47 9.95 -1.34
N THR A 75 11.05 9.12 -0.39
CA THR A 75 11.56 7.76 -0.15
C THR A 75 10.43 6.75 -0.17
N ILE A 76 10.67 5.63 -0.83
CA ILE A 76 9.77 4.47 -0.92
C ILE A 76 10.42 3.32 -0.16
N HIS A 77 9.65 2.66 0.69
CA HIS A 77 10.10 1.59 1.57
C HIS A 77 9.42 0.27 1.21
N HIS A 78 10.25 -0.76 1.05
CA HIS A 78 9.82 -2.14 0.82
C HIS A 78 10.35 -3.05 1.92
N LEU A 79 9.51 -3.92 2.45
CA LEU A 79 9.92 -4.88 3.47
C LEU A 79 10.25 -6.24 2.88
N LEU A 80 11.42 -6.77 3.26
CA LEU A 80 11.97 -8.07 2.87
C LEU A 80 12.21 -8.90 4.13
N LEU A 81 11.15 -9.40 4.76
CA LEU A 81 11.29 -10.35 5.86
C LEU A 81 11.57 -11.75 5.30
N SER A 82 12.69 -12.34 5.72
CA SER A 82 13.00 -13.73 5.42
C SER A 82 12.01 -14.64 6.13
N MET A 83 11.38 -15.52 5.36
CA MET A 83 10.57 -16.61 5.88
C MET A 83 11.43 -17.88 5.84
N PRO A 84 11.87 -18.43 7.00
CA PRO A 84 12.60 -19.69 7.02
C PRO A 84 11.82 -20.76 6.25
N ASN A 85 12.49 -21.50 5.37
CA ASN A 85 11.91 -22.56 4.51
C ASN A 85 10.95 -22.09 3.40
N HIS A 86 10.90 -20.80 3.07
CA HIS A 86 10.12 -20.31 1.93
C HIS A 86 10.86 -20.58 0.60
N PRO A 87 10.17 -21.02 -0.47
CA PRO A 87 10.80 -21.40 -1.74
C PRO A 87 11.48 -20.22 -2.47
N VAL A 88 11.17 -18.99 -2.08
CA VAL A 88 11.87 -17.79 -2.53
C VAL A 88 12.99 -17.48 -1.53
N SER A 89 14.18 -18.01 -1.80
CA SER A 89 15.40 -17.80 -1.00
C SER A 89 16.16 -16.51 -1.34
N ALA A 90 15.77 -15.84 -2.43
CA ALA A 90 16.37 -14.57 -2.87
C ALA A 90 15.30 -13.64 -3.44
N PHE A 91 15.32 -12.37 -3.03
CA PHE A 91 14.46 -11.34 -3.62
C PHE A 91 14.83 -11.13 -5.09
N ARG A 92 13.84 -11.25 -5.97
CA ARG A 92 13.94 -10.86 -7.37
C ARG A 92 12.88 -9.79 -7.64
N PRO A 93 13.26 -8.59 -8.13
CA PRO A 93 12.29 -7.56 -8.44
C PRO A 93 11.22 -8.09 -9.41
N SER A 94 9.97 -8.01 -8.99
CA SER A 94 8.80 -8.25 -9.84
C SER A 94 8.50 -7.00 -10.67
N GLN A 95 7.65 -7.15 -11.70
CA GLN A 95 7.10 -5.99 -12.43
C GLN A 95 6.44 -4.95 -11.51
N HIS A 96 5.91 -5.38 -10.34
CA HIS A 96 5.31 -4.51 -9.34
C HIS A 96 6.38 -3.65 -8.67
N THR A 97 7.45 -4.28 -8.15
CA THR A 97 8.55 -3.53 -7.52
C THR A 97 9.32 -2.65 -8.51
N ILE A 98 9.45 -3.08 -9.78
CA ILE A 98 10.09 -2.29 -10.84
C ILE A 98 9.30 -1.00 -11.12
N SER A 99 7.97 -1.04 -11.06
CA SER A 99 7.15 0.16 -11.27
C SER A 99 7.47 1.28 -10.26
N TRP A 100 7.77 0.92 -9.00
CA TRP A 100 8.21 1.88 -7.98
C TRP A 100 9.66 2.35 -8.17
N GLN A 101 10.56 1.46 -8.59
CA GLN A 101 11.95 1.82 -8.90
C GLN A 101 12.06 2.85 -10.04
N GLN A 102 11.10 2.83 -10.97
CA GLN A 102 11.02 3.76 -12.11
C GLN A 102 10.40 5.13 -11.76
N SER A 103 9.97 5.35 -10.51
CA SER A 103 9.36 6.61 -10.06
C SER A 103 10.35 7.78 -9.94
N GLY A 104 11.66 7.50 -9.89
CA GLY A 104 12.71 8.49 -9.61
C GLY A 104 12.88 8.84 -8.13
N TRP A 105 12.09 8.26 -7.23
CA TRP A 105 12.24 8.41 -5.78
C TRP A 105 13.26 7.43 -5.21
N LYS A 106 13.82 7.76 -4.04
CA LYS A 106 14.77 6.87 -3.35
C LYS A 106 14.06 5.59 -2.92
N ILE A 107 14.65 4.43 -3.20
CA ILE A 107 14.13 3.13 -2.77
C ILE A 107 14.96 2.62 -1.60
N GLU A 108 14.31 2.19 -0.52
CA GLU A 108 14.93 1.51 0.61
C GLU A 108 14.28 0.14 0.85
N TYR A 109 15.12 -0.86 1.07
CA TYR A 109 14.70 -2.22 1.41
C TYR A 109 15.03 -2.51 2.87
N TRP A 110 14.05 -3.04 3.59
CA TRP A 110 14.14 -3.29 5.03
C TRP A 110 14.18 -4.78 5.31
N THR A 111 15.15 -5.22 6.11
CA THR A 111 15.20 -6.57 6.68
C THR A 111 14.66 -6.57 8.09
N GLU A 112 14.41 -7.75 8.67
CA GLU A 112 14.02 -7.86 10.09
C GLU A 112 15.07 -7.21 11.01
N ALA A 113 16.36 -7.46 10.74
CA ALA A 113 17.45 -6.87 11.51
C ALA A 113 17.48 -5.34 11.41
N ALA A 114 17.18 -4.78 10.23
CA ALA A 114 17.08 -3.34 10.05
C ALA A 114 15.87 -2.75 10.80
N CYS A 115 14.72 -3.43 10.81
CA CYS A 115 13.59 -3.04 11.65
C CYS A 115 13.93 -3.07 13.14
N ALA A 116 14.64 -4.10 13.62
CA ALA A 116 15.03 -4.19 15.03
C ALA A 116 15.95 -3.04 15.44
N GLN A 117 16.92 -2.69 14.59
CA GLN A 117 17.77 -1.51 14.82
C GLN A 117 16.96 -0.22 14.83
N LEU A 118 16.00 -0.07 13.89
CA LEU A 118 15.12 1.09 13.85
C LEU A 118 14.25 1.18 15.11
N ALA A 119 13.75 0.04 15.61
CA ALA A 119 12.92 -0.01 16.81
C ALA A 119 13.68 0.49 18.03
N HIS A 120 14.92 0.02 18.22
CA HIS A 120 15.81 0.51 19.27
C HIS A 120 16.12 2.01 19.15
N ALA A 121 16.35 2.49 17.93
CA ALA A 121 16.67 3.90 17.70
C ALA A 121 15.46 4.84 17.90
N THR A 122 14.24 4.34 17.64
CA THR A 122 13.01 5.15 17.65
C THR A 122 12.39 5.23 19.05
N ASP A 123 12.54 4.17 19.85
CA ASP A 123 12.00 4.09 21.21
C ASP A 123 13.12 3.74 22.22
N PRO A 124 13.69 4.75 22.90
CA PRO A 124 14.73 4.54 23.91
C PRO A 124 14.31 3.67 25.10
N SER A 125 13.00 3.51 25.36
CA SER A 125 12.51 2.62 26.42
C SER A 125 12.68 1.13 26.07
N GLY A 126 12.90 0.82 24.78
CA GLY A 126 13.10 -0.53 24.28
C GLY A 126 11.81 -1.33 24.06
N ARG A 127 10.63 -0.75 24.33
CA ARG A 127 9.33 -1.43 24.18
C ARG A 127 9.06 -1.83 22.73
N TYR A 128 9.42 -0.99 21.75
CA TYR A 128 9.24 -1.32 20.33
C TYR A 128 10.08 -2.53 19.92
N ALA A 129 11.34 -2.58 20.36
CA ALA A 129 12.22 -3.70 20.05
C ALA A 129 11.77 -4.99 20.76
N ALA A 130 11.31 -4.87 22.01
CA ALA A 130 10.75 -5.99 22.76
C ALA A 130 9.49 -6.56 22.08
N ALA A 131 8.57 -5.70 21.64
CA ALA A 131 7.37 -6.13 20.92
C ALA A 131 7.72 -6.84 19.60
N LEU A 132 8.63 -6.26 18.79
CA LEU A 132 9.08 -6.87 17.54
C LEU A 132 9.69 -8.26 17.73
N ALA A 133 10.49 -8.44 18.79
CA ALA A 133 11.10 -9.72 19.13
C ALA A 133 10.07 -10.76 19.62
N ALA A 134 8.98 -10.32 20.24
CA ALA A 134 7.94 -11.18 20.79
C ALA A 134 6.98 -11.75 19.73
N PHE A 135 6.90 -11.16 18.54
CA PHE A 135 5.93 -11.59 17.53
C PHE A 135 6.22 -13.01 17.00
N PRO A 136 5.26 -13.95 17.08
CA PRO A 136 5.44 -15.35 16.68
C PRO A 136 5.32 -15.60 15.17
N SER A 137 5.12 -14.57 14.35
CA SER A 137 5.04 -14.76 12.90
C SER A 137 5.56 -13.56 12.13
N ALA A 138 6.07 -13.79 10.93
CA ALA A 138 6.56 -12.71 10.08
C ALA A 138 5.46 -11.76 9.60
N VAL A 139 4.19 -12.18 9.59
CA VAL A 139 3.07 -11.30 9.25
C VAL A 139 2.94 -10.20 10.31
N LEU A 140 2.93 -10.59 11.59
CA LEU A 140 2.88 -9.65 12.71
C LEU A 140 4.10 -8.70 12.70
N LYS A 141 5.29 -9.24 12.46
CA LYS A 141 6.52 -8.43 12.30
C LYS A 141 6.41 -7.47 11.12
N SER A 142 5.84 -7.91 10.01
CA SER A 142 5.67 -7.10 8.79
C SER A 142 4.71 -5.94 9.01
N ASP A 143 3.58 -6.21 9.66
CA ASP A 143 2.61 -5.19 10.03
C ASP A 143 3.22 -4.17 11.01
N PHE A 144 3.96 -4.60 12.04
CA PHE A 144 4.61 -3.65 12.94
C PHE A 144 5.71 -2.83 12.23
N CYS A 145 6.58 -3.48 11.44
CA CYS A 145 7.67 -2.83 10.72
C CYS A 145 7.18 -1.71 9.80
N ARG A 146 6.10 -1.91 9.04
CA ARG A 146 5.62 -0.88 8.09
C ARG A 146 5.15 0.39 8.79
N TYR A 147 4.54 0.27 9.97
CA TYR A 147 4.18 1.45 10.77
C TYR A 147 5.41 2.11 11.37
N LEU A 148 6.34 1.32 11.91
CA LEU A 148 7.58 1.82 12.49
C LEU A 148 8.43 2.58 11.48
N ILE A 149 8.55 2.06 10.26
CA ILE A 149 9.29 2.71 9.18
C ILE A 149 8.67 4.07 8.86
N LEU A 150 7.35 4.14 8.66
CA LEU A 150 6.68 5.40 8.36
C LEU A 150 6.71 6.37 9.54
N TYR A 151 6.59 5.88 10.77
CA TYR A 151 6.74 6.73 11.96
C TYR A 151 8.14 7.34 12.05
N ALA A 152 9.19 6.55 11.87
CA ALA A 152 10.56 7.02 12.06
C ALA A 152 11.14 7.78 10.86
N ARG A 153 10.73 7.42 9.63
CA ARG A 153 11.34 7.91 8.39
C ARG A 153 10.39 8.69 7.47
N GLY A 154 9.07 8.53 7.65
CA GLY A 154 8.09 9.01 6.69
C GLY A 154 8.23 8.32 5.33
N GLY A 155 7.70 8.97 4.28
CA GLY A 155 7.77 8.50 2.91
C GLY A 155 6.56 7.66 2.51
N VAL A 156 6.76 6.75 1.57
CA VAL A 156 5.76 5.81 1.07
C VAL A 156 6.16 4.40 1.49
N TYR A 157 5.26 3.67 2.14
CA TYR A 157 5.39 2.22 2.29
C TYR A 157 4.48 1.53 1.28
N ASN A 158 4.95 0.45 0.66
CA ASN A 158 4.08 -0.48 -0.06
C ASN A 158 4.55 -1.94 0.03
N ASP A 159 3.59 -2.87 -0.03
CA ASP A 159 3.89 -4.30 -0.15
C ASP A 159 4.53 -4.61 -1.52
N LEU A 160 5.31 -5.71 -1.58
CA LEU A 160 6.12 -6.08 -2.76
C LEU A 160 5.30 -6.43 -4.01
N ASP A 161 4.03 -6.77 -3.83
CA ASP A 161 3.08 -7.08 -4.89
C ASP A 161 2.08 -5.94 -5.13
N VAL A 162 2.43 -4.72 -4.72
CA VAL A 162 1.74 -3.49 -5.12
C VAL A 162 2.43 -2.89 -6.33
N ARG A 163 1.67 -2.66 -7.40
CA ARG A 163 2.11 -1.91 -8.58
C ARG A 163 1.75 -0.44 -8.45
N LEU A 164 2.70 0.43 -8.78
CA LEU A 164 2.48 1.84 -9.01
C LEU A 164 1.74 2.03 -10.35
N MET A 165 0.55 2.63 -10.32
CA MET A 165 -0.33 2.76 -11.49
C MET A 165 -0.27 4.15 -12.13
N GLN A 166 -0.07 5.18 -11.31
CA GLN A 166 0.11 6.57 -11.74
C GLN A 166 1.54 7.05 -11.34
N PRO A 167 2.09 8.12 -11.91
CA PRO A 167 3.41 8.62 -11.51
C PRO A 167 3.38 9.48 -10.23
N LEU A 168 4.43 9.38 -9.41
CA LEU A 168 4.68 10.28 -8.27
C LEU A 168 5.18 11.66 -8.73
N PRO A 169 5.03 12.74 -7.94
CA PRO A 169 4.52 12.81 -6.55
C PRO A 169 3.02 13.16 -6.50
N TRP A 170 2.17 12.39 -5.81
CA TRP A 170 0.78 12.15 -6.23
C TRP A 170 -0.06 13.29 -6.83
N GLY A 171 0.00 14.51 -6.32
CA GLY A 171 -0.25 15.75 -7.10
C GLY A 171 0.45 16.89 -6.39
N VAL A 172 1.72 16.64 -6.07
CA VAL A 172 2.43 17.11 -4.88
C VAL A 172 1.69 16.71 -3.61
N MET A 173 1.40 15.40 -3.52
CA MET A 173 0.74 14.70 -2.41
C MET A 173 -0.46 15.45 -1.79
N PHE A 174 -1.17 16.09 -2.73
CA PHE A 174 -2.52 16.65 -2.72
C PHE A 174 -2.86 17.79 -1.74
N GLY A 175 -2.14 18.91 -1.80
CA GLY A 175 -2.69 20.22 -1.35
C GLY A 175 -2.66 21.27 -2.49
N ALA A 176 -3.62 22.22 -2.67
CA ALA A 176 -4.87 22.65 -1.98
C ALA A 176 -6.05 22.84 -3.00
N PRO A 177 -7.34 23.12 -2.65
CA PRO A 177 -8.01 23.28 -1.34
C PRO A 177 -9.06 22.17 -1.01
N PRO A 178 -9.62 22.14 0.21
CA PRO A 178 -10.52 21.09 0.67
C PRO A 178 -11.92 21.29 0.08
N TYR A 179 -12.40 20.32 -0.70
CA TYR A 179 -13.83 20.22 -0.96
C TYR A 179 -14.50 19.68 0.30
N VAL A 180 -15.27 20.55 0.98
CA VAL A 180 -16.17 20.15 2.05
C VAL A 180 -17.58 20.13 1.45
N PRO A 181 -18.11 18.97 1.03
CA PRO A 181 -19.52 18.87 0.69
C PRO A 181 -20.35 18.97 1.98
N GLY A 182 -21.10 20.06 2.11
CA GLY A 182 -22.12 20.22 3.15
C GLY A 182 -22.07 21.59 3.81
N ASP A 183 -23.19 22.32 3.72
CA ASP A 183 -23.48 23.48 4.54
C ASP A 183 -23.38 23.09 6.02
N TYR A 184 -22.23 23.34 6.66
CA TYR A 184 -22.18 23.41 8.12
C TYR A 184 -22.71 24.79 8.52
N PRO A 185 -23.88 24.87 9.18
CA PRO A 185 -24.34 26.12 9.74
C PRO A 185 -23.53 26.38 11.01
N GLY A 186 -22.57 27.30 10.92
CA GLY A 186 -21.89 27.88 12.07
C GLY A 186 -20.37 27.72 12.05
N ASP A 187 -19.68 28.82 11.77
CA ASP A 187 -18.38 29.20 12.34
C ASP A 187 -17.30 28.10 12.48
N ALA A 188 -17.05 27.31 11.45
CA ALA A 188 -15.74 26.63 11.35
C ALA A 188 -14.69 27.72 11.04
N PRO A 189 -13.73 28.00 11.94
CA PRO A 189 -12.72 29.00 11.66
C PRO A 189 -11.92 28.53 10.44
N GLU A 190 -11.86 29.41 9.44
CA GLU A 190 -11.06 29.37 8.20
C GLU A 190 -9.55 29.06 8.43
N ARG A 191 -9.14 28.83 9.68
CA ARG A 191 -7.78 28.68 10.19
C ARG A 191 -7.29 27.24 10.40
N LEU A 192 -8.12 26.20 10.25
CA LEU A 192 -7.77 24.82 10.66
C LEU A 192 -7.21 23.89 9.55
N LEU A 193 -7.17 24.32 8.29
CA LEU A 193 -6.61 23.54 7.17
C LEU A 193 -5.36 24.19 6.56
N CYS A 194 -4.64 25.02 7.34
CA CYS A 194 -3.47 25.76 6.90
C CYS A 194 -2.19 24.90 6.99
N GLY A 195 -1.96 24.02 6.01
CA GLY A 195 -0.68 23.33 5.86
C GLY A 195 -0.67 22.25 4.78
N PRO A 196 0.51 21.82 4.31
CA PRO A 196 0.64 20.63 3.47
C PRO A 196 0.10 19.39 4.20
N PRO A 197 -0.52 18.42 3.51
CA PRO A 197 -0.86 17.14 4.11
C PRO A 197 0.37 16.43 4.67
N ALA A 198 0.19 15.76 5.81
CA ALA A 198 1.22 14.98 6.49
C ALA A 198 0.98 13.46 6.37
N ALA A 199 -0.17 13.01 5.88
CA ALA A 199 -0.39 11.60 5.54
C ALA A 199 -1.38 11.42 4.38
N ILE A 200 -1.26 10.29 3.68
CA ILE A 200 -2.23 9.81 2.68
C ILE A 200 -2.57 8.36 2.99
N ILE A 201 -3.86 8.09 3.14
CA ILE A 201 -4.41 6.76 3.38
C ILE A 201 -5.56 6.49 2.40
N GLY A 202 -5.85 5.23 2.12
CA GLY A 202 -6.97 4.84 1.28
C GLY A 202 -7.90 3.87 1.97
N LEU A 203 -9.18 3.89 1.62
CA LEU A 203 -10.12 2.86 2.07
C LEU A 203 -9.77 1.51 1.43
N GLU A 204 -9.75 0.46 2.24
CA GLU A 204 -9.78 -0.92 1.79
C GLU A 204 -11.23 -1.38 1.58
N GLY A 205 -12.12 -0.95 2.47
CA GLY A 205 -13.54 -1.29 2.40
C GLY A 205 -14.47 -0.17 2.82
N ASP A 206 -15.52 -0.04 2.03
CA ASP A 206 -16.63 0.91 2.15
C ASP A 206 -17.94 0.18 2.56
N ALA A 207 -19.10 0.85 2.50
CA ALA A 207 -20.41 0.27 2.82
C ALA A 207 -20.76 -0.98 1.98
N SER A 208 -20.20 -1.08 0.77
CA SER A 208 -20.45 -2.18 -0.16
C SER A 208 -19.58 -3.41 0.13
N THR A 209 -18.51 -3.22 0.90
CA THR A 209 -17.51 -4.25 1.14
C THR A 209 -17.95 -5.18 2.28
N ARG A 210 -17.83 -6.48 2.07
CA ARG A 210 -18.29 -7.53 3.01
C ARG A 210 -17.11 -8.38 3.46
N GLY A 211 -17.16 -8.87 4.70
CA GLY A 211 -16.17 -9.81 5.24
C GLY A 211 -14.88 -9.18 5.75
N LEU A 212 -14.82 -7.85 5.85
CA LEU A 212 -13.73 -7.15 6.54
C LEU A 212 -14.04 -7.01 8.05
N PRO A 213 -13.03 -7.00 8.91
CA PRO A 213 -13.22 -6.83 10.36
C PRO A 213 -13.72 -5.43 10.75
N ARG A 214 -13.51 -4.41 9.90
CA ARG A 214 -14.00 -3.04 10.11
C ARG A 214 -14.82 -2.52 8.92
N SER A 215 -15.74 -1.60 9.19
CA SER A 215 -16.51 -0.86 8.17
C SER A 215 -16.76 0.58 8.62
N PRO A 216 -16.00 1.57 8.12
CA PRO A 216 -14.98 1.46 7.05
C PRO A 216 -13.71 0.74 7.51
N GLN A 217 -12.86 0.32 6.57
CA GLN A 217 -11.51 -0.19 6.84
C GLN A 217 -10.50 0.52 5.95
N PHE A 218 -9.30 0.81 6.48
CA PHE A 218 -8.21 1.45 5.72
C PHE A 218 -7.16 0.45 5.25
N VAL A 219 -6.62 0.72 4.07
CA VAL A 219 -5.48 0.00 3.48
C VAL A 219 -4.27 0.11 4.39
N GLN A 220 -3.58 -1.02 4.59
CA GLN A 220 -2.29 -1.08 5.29
C GLN A 220 -1.14 -1.65 4.44
N TRP A 221 -1.38 -1.92 3.14
CA TRP A 221 -0.35 -2.35 2.19
C TRP A 221 0.19 -1.20 1.33
N THR A 222 -0.40 -0.01 1.44
CA THR A 222 0.13 1.23 0.87
C THR A 222 -0.27 2.39 1.76
N MET A 223 0.72 3.08 2.31
CA MET A 223 0.51 4.19 3.24
C MET A 223 1.58 5.24 3.01
N VAL A 224 1.24 6.50 3.25
CA VAL A 224 2.14 7.63 3.04
C VAL A 224 2.11 8.53 4.26
N ALA A 225 3.27 8.97 4.74
CA ALA A 225 3.35 9.81 5.94
C ALA A 225 4.58 10.72 5.98
N ALA A 226 4.46 11.83 6.68
CA ALA A 226 5.59 12.56 7.24
C ALA A 226 6.12 11.80 8.47
N PRO A 227 7.43 11.88 8.77
CA PRO A 227 7.98 11.27 9.98
C PRO A 227 7.31 11.86 11.23
N GLY A 228 7.03 11.00 12.21
CA GLY A 228 6.42 11.38 13.49
C GLY A 228 4.91 11.55 13.46
N HIS A 229 4.22 11.21 12.36
CA HIS A 229 2.77 11.42 12.26
C HIS A 229 1.99 10.66 13.38
N PRO A 230 1.06 11.31 14.11
CA PRO A 230 0.46 10.75 15.32
C PRO A 230 -0.27 9.41 15.15
N ILE A 231 -0.95 9.19 14.02
CA ILE A 231 -1.60 7.91 13.71
C ILE A 231 -0.61 6.73 13.84
N PHE A 232 0.62 6.89 13.34
CA PHE A 232 1.62 5.83 13.38
C PHE A 232 2.17 5.61 14.78
N GLY A 233 2.36 6.67 15.57
CA GLY A 233 2.69 6.53 16.99
C GLY A 233 1.58 5.81 17.77
N ALA A 234 0.31 6.14 17.49
CA ALA A 234 -0.86 5.54 18.14
C ALA A 234 -1.01 4.04 17.82
N VAL A 235 -0.90 3.64 16.55
CA VAL A 235 -0.97 2.21 16.18
C VAL A 235 0.19 1.42 16.77
N LEU A 236 1.42 1.97 16.78
CA LEU A 236 2.58 1.33 17.41
C LEU A 236 2.37 1.15 18.92
N GLY A 237 1.89 2.19 19.62
CA GLY A 237 1.57 2.12 21.05
C GLY A 237 0.54 1.03 21.35
N LYS A 238 -0.58 1.01 20.61
CA LYS A 238 -1.62 -0.02 20.76
C LYS A 238 -1.08 -1.43 20.52
N ILE A 239 -0.21 -1.61 19.52
CA ILE A 239 0.41 -2.92 19.25
C ILE A 239 1.31 -3.34 20.41
N VAL A 240 2.12 -2.42 20.94
CA VAL A 240 3.03 -2.69 22.08
C VAL A 240 2.23 -3.05 23.32
N ASP A 241 1.22 -2.26 23.68
CA ASP A 241 0.37 -2.52 24.85
C ASP A 241 -0.31 -3.90 24.74
N ARG A 242 -0.88 -4.21 23.57
CA ARG A 242 -1.48 -5.54 23.30
C ARG A 242 -0.47 -6.67 23.39
N THR A 243 0.77 -6.43 22.96
CA THR A 243 1.86 -7.41 23.06
C THR A 243 2.26 -7.66 24.51
N GLU A 244 2.37 -6.60 25.31
CA GLU A 244 2.68 -6.70 26.74
C GLU A 244 1.56 -7.45 27.49
N GLU A 245 0.30 -7.12 27.24
CA GLU A 245 -0.85 -7.85 27.80
C GLU A 245 -0.84 -9.33 27.41
N TYR A 246 -0.52 -9.63 26.15
CA TYR A 246 -0.41 -11.01 25.67
C TYR A 246 0.70 -11.78 26.40
N LEU A 247 1.89 -11.18 26.53
CA LEU A 247 3.02 -11.79 27.21
C LEU A 247 2.75 -12.00 28.70
N GLN A 248 2.05 -11.06 29.36
CA GLN A 248 1.62 -11.21 30.75
C GLN A 248 0.69 -12.41 30.92
N ARG A 249 -0.35 -12.53 30.07
CA ARG A 249 -1.28 -13.67 30.10
C ARG A 249 -0.58 -15.00 29.83
N LEU A 250 0.40 -15.02 28.92
CA LEU A 250 1.22 -16.22 28.70
C LEU A 250 2.05 -16.59 29.93
N GLY A 251 2.64 -15.62 30.62
CA GLY A 251 3.41 -15.84 31.83
C GLY A 251 2.55 -16.33 33.00
N GLU A 252 1.30 -15.89 33.09
CA GLU A 252 0.32 -16.36 34.09
C GLU A 252 -0.23 -17.76 33.76
N ALA A 253 -0.30 -18.13 32.48
CA ALA A 253 -0.81 -19.42 32.01
C ALA A 253 0.14 -20.61 32.22
N ASP A 254 1.39 -20.38 32.67
CA ASP A 254 2.36 -21.44 33.01
C ASP A 254 1.92 -22.28 34.26
N GLY A 255 0.77 -21.92 34.87
CA GLY A 255 0.08 -22.66 35.93
C GLY A 255 -0.92 -23.75 35.45
N GLY A 256 -1.06 -23.96 34.14
CA GLY A 256 -1.83 -25.06 33.57
C GLY A 256 -3.19 -24.66 32.98
N ASN A 257 -3.41 -25.17 31.76
CA ASN A 257 -4.66 -25.35 31.01
C ASN A 257 -5.05 -24.24 29.99
N ASP A 258 -4.73 -24.50 28.71
CA ASP A 258 -5.64 -24.56 27.54
C ASP A 258 -6.67 -23.43 27.31
N GLY A 259 -6.38 -22.19 27.70
CA GLY A 259 -7.34 -21.08 27.61
C GLY A 259 -6.92 -19.85 26.78
N VAL A 260 -5.73 -19.82 26.18
CA VAL A 260 -5.32 -18.63 25.40
C VAL A 260 -5.97 -18.69 24.03
N GLU A 261 -7.09 -17.98 23.89
CA GLU A 261 -7.78 -17.74 22.61
C GLU A 261 -6.76 -17.39 21.51
N PRO A 262 -6.90 -17.97 20.30
CA PRO A 262 -6.03 -17.64 19.18
C PRO A 262 -6.03 -16.13 18.95
N LEU A 263 -4.85 -15.51 19.02
CA LEU A 263 -4.71 -14.09 18.79
C LEU A 263 -5.21 -13.74 17.40
N ASP A 264 -6.22 -12.89 17.33
CA ASP A 264 -6.68 -12.31 16.09
C ASP A 264 -5.60 -11.38 15.53
N VAL A 265 -4.81 -11.89 14.59
CA VAL A 265 -3.75 -11.15 13.87
C VAL A 265 -4.27 -9.80 13.36
N MET A 266 -5.53 -9.78 12.90
CA MET A 266 -6.14 -8.57 12.32
C MET A 266 -6.32 -7.49 13.39
N GLN A 267 -6.68 -7.89 14.61
CA GLN A 267 -6.78 -7.02 15.76
C GLN A 267 -5.42 -6.78 16.42
N TRP A 268 -4.43 -7.67 16.32
CA TRP A 268 -3.16 -7.45 17.01
C TRP A 268 -2.30 -6.42 16.29
N THR A 269 -1.89 -6.69 15.06
CA THR A 269 -1.03 -5.80 14.27
C THR A 269 -1.64 -5.41 12.93
N GLY A 270 -2.70 -6.11 12.50
CA GLY A 270 -3.28 -5.96 11.18
C GLY A 270 -4.26 -4.78 11.02
N PRO A 271 -5.15 -4.85 10.02
CA PRO A 271 -5.87 -3.67 9.55
C PRO A 271 -6.90 -3.15 10.54
N SER A 272 -7.31 -3.97 11.52
CA SER A 272 -8.27 -3.52 12.53
C SER A 272 -7.63 -2.54 13.51
N VAL A 273 -6.42 -2.82 14.04
CA VAL A 273 -5.75 -1.88 14.96
C VAL A 273 -5.33 -0.59 14.26
N TRP A 274 -4.93 -0.71 12.98
CA TRP A 274 -4.65 0.42 12.12
C TRP A 274 -5.87 1.30 11.91
N THR A 275 -7.00 0.69 11.54
CA THR A 275 -8.25 1.40 11.33
C THR A 275 -8.72 2.08 12.61
N ASP A 276 -8.64 1.37 13.75
CA ASP A 276 -8.98 1.93 15.07
C ASP A 276 -8.13 3.19 15.37
N ALA A 277 -6.82 3.16 15.10
CA ALA A 277 -5.92 4.29 15.33
C ALA A 277 -6.20 5.49 14.40
N VAL A 278 -6.56 5.23 13.14
CA VAL A 278 -6.96 6.29 12.19
C VAL A 278 -8.25 6.96 12.64
N LEU A 279 -9.27 6.18 12.99
CA LEU A 279 -10.59 6.69 13.38
C LEU A 279 -10.52 7.47 14.71
N GLU A 280 -9.70 7.01 15.66
CA GLU A 280 -9.42 7.76 16.88
C GLU A 280 -8.71 9.07 16.60
N TYR A 281 -7.70 9.09 15.70
CA TYR A 281 -7.05 10.33 15.29
C TYR A 281 -8.01 11.30 14.62
N PHE A 282 -9.00 10.82 13.87
CA PHE A 282 -10.04 11.65 13.28
C PHE A 282 -11.10 12.12 14.27
N GLU A 283 -11.14 11.56 15.49
CA GLU A 283 -12.23 11.75 16.44
C GLU A 283 -13.59 11.42 15.78
N ALA A 284 -13.61 10.32 15.01
CA ALA A 284 -14.75 9.97 14.16
C ALA A 284 -16.00 9.62 14.97
N ASP A 285 -17.09 10.34 14.72
CA ASP A 285 -18.44 9.98 15.15
C ASP A 285 -19.17 9.15 14.09
N GLU A 286 -20.40 8.70 14.38
CA GLU A 286 -21.19 7.92 13.41
C GLU A 286 -21.48 8.67 12.10
N GLY A 287 -21.55 10.01 12.14
CA GLY A 287 -21.70 10.82 10.93
C GLY A 287 -20.49 10.69 10.02
N MET A 288 -19.29 10.88 10.58
CA MET A 288 -18.04 10.71 9.83
C MET A 288 -17.84 9.28 9.36
N LEU A 289 -18.18 8.28 10.17
CA LEU A 289 -18.13 6.88 9.76
C LEU A 289 -19.04 6.62 8.55
N GLN A 290 -20.23 7.22 8.52
CA GLN A 290 -21.12 7.12 7.38
C GLN A 290 -20.53 7.80 6.14
N THR A 291 -19.96 8.99 6.28
CA THR A 291 -19.25 9.68 5.18
C THR A 291 -18.13 8.82 4.61
N LEU A 292 -17.31 8.20 5.47
CA LEU A 292 -16.22 7.32 5.04
C LEU A 292 -16.74 6.05 4.36
N ARG A 293 -17.85 5.48 4.85
CA ARG A 293 -18.51 4.31 4.23
C ARG A 293 -19.08 4.60 2.84
N ASP A 294 -19.44 5.84 2.55
CA ASP A 294 -20.01 6.25 1.26
C ASP A 294 -19.03 7.02 0.36
N LEU A 295 -17.76 7.16 0.78
CA LEU A 295 -16.76 8.02 0.15
C LEU A 295 -16.48 7.64 -1.32
N GLN A 296 -16.84 8.54 -2.25
CA GLN A 296 -16.56 8.40 -3.68
C GLN A 296 -15.42 9.28 -4.18
N GLU A 297 -15.18 10.41 -3.53
CA GLU A 297 -14.15 11.38 -3.91
C GLU A 297 -13.09 11.50 -2.82
N THR A 298 -11.90 11.99 -3.19
CA THR A 298 -10.82 12.22 -2.22
C THR A 298 -11.20 13.37 -1.29
N VAL A 299 -11.07 13.16 0.02
CA VAL A 299 -11.33 14.19 1.03
C VAL A 299 -10.10 14.46 1.88
N ARG A 300 -10.12 15.58 2.60
CA ARG A 300 -9.09 15.91 3.60
C ARG A 300 -9.72 16.03 4.98
N ILE A 301 -9.21 15.25 5.92
CA ILE A 301 -9.61 15.28 7.33
C ILE A 301 -8.34 15.61 8.12
N LYS A 302 -8.34 16.74 8.84
CA LYS A 302 -7.13 17.30 9.49
C LYS A 302 -5.99 17.45 8.46
N ASP A 303 -4.82 16.90 8.75
CA ASP A 303 -3.63 16.84 7.89
C ASP A 303 -3.54 15.56 7.03
N VAL A 304 -4.63 14.79 6.94
CA VAL A 304 -4.66 13.50 6.23
C VAL A 304 -5.53 13.58 4.99
N VAL A 305 -4.99 13.15 3.85
CA VAL A 305 -5.76 12.90 2.63
C VAL A 305 -6.31 11.48 2.68
N VAL A 306 -7.63 11.34 2.53
CA VAL A 306 -8.33 10.06 2.54
C VAL A 306 -8.85 9.77 1.14
N LEU A 307 -8.35 8.68 0.55
CA LEU A 307 -8.73 8.23 -0.77
C LEU A 307 -9.91 7.26 -0.71
N PRO A 308 -10.85 7.33 -1.67
CA PRO A 308 -11.87 6.30 -1.84
C PRO A 308 -11.22 4.95 -2.17
N LYS A 309 -11.99 3.86 -2.03
CA LYS A 309 -11.49 2.49 -2.22
C LYS A 309 -10.72 2.30 -3.54
N ARG A 310 -11.20 2.93 -4.61
CA ARG A 310 -10.60 2.88 -5.96
C ARG A 310 -9.15 3.38 -6.00
N GLY A 311 -8.74 4.25 -5.09
CA GLY A 311 -7.40 4.82 -5.04
C GLY A 311 -6.32 3.78 -4.76
N PHE A 312 -6.47 3.03 -3.65
CA PHE A 312 -5.46 2.09 -3.13
C PHE A 312 -5.91 0.62 -3.10
N ALA A 313 -7.19 0.34 -3.29
CA ALA A 313 -7.79 -0.99 -3.12
C ALA A 313 -8.80 -1.35 -4.23
N ILE A 314 -8.54 -0.92 -5.46
CA ILE A 314 -9.40 -1.28 -6.60
C ILE A 314 -9.51 -2.82 -6.73
N THR A 315 -10.74 -3.30 -6.96
CA THR A 315 -11.02 -4.74 -7.02
C THR A 315 -11.06 -5.27 -8.46
N GLN A 316 -10.94 -6.59 -8.62
CA GLN A 316 -10.96 -7.23 -9.94
C GLN A 316 -12.31 -7.00 -10.64
N GLY A 317 -12.26 -6.63 -11.91
CA GLY A 317 -13.44 -6.39 -12.74
C GLY A 317 -13.83 -4.92 -12.87
N GLU A 318 -13.17 -4.02 -12.13
CA GLU A 318 -13.33 -2.58 -12.28
C GLU A 318 -12.40 -2.01 -13.39
N ASP A 319 -12.66 -0.79 -13.87
CA ASP A 319 -11.78 -0.12 -14.84
C ASP A 319 -10.48 0.34 -14.16
N HIS A 320 -9.44 -0.47 -14.31
CA HIS A 320 -8.10 -0.20 -13.79
C HIS A 320 -7.32 0.88 -14.56
N ARG A 321 -7.87 1.44 -15.65
CA ARG A 321 -7.21 2.49 -16.46
C ARG A 321 -7.58 3.90 -16.00
N SER A 322 -8.50 4.04 -15.05
CA SER A 322 -8.87 5.33 -14.48
C SER A 322 -7.65 6.00 -13.82
N SER A 323 -7.53 7.31 -14.02
CA SER A 323 -6.52 8.13 -13.34
C SER A 323 -6.67 8.18 -11.82
N GLU A 324 -7.84 7.79 -11.29
CA GLU A 324 -8.12 7.67 -9.86
C GLU A 324 -7.37 6.50 -9.20
N VAL A 325 -6.95 5.51 -9.99
CA VAL A 325 -6.32 4.29 -9.50
C VAL A 325 -4.83 4.55 -9.34
N LEU A 326 -4.38 4.91 -8.13
CA LEU A 326 -3.00 5.30 -7.87
C LEU A 326 -2.07 4.10 -7.73
N VAL A 327 -2.55 3.04 -7.06
CA VAL A 327 -1.83 1.78 -6.90
C VAL A 327 -2.75 0.58 -7.10
N LYS A 328 -2.15 -0.58 -7.37
CA LYS A 328 -2.87 -1.85 -7.47
C LYS A 328 -2.16 -2.95 -6.70
N HIS A 329 -2.84 -3.51 -5.71
CA HIS A 329 -2.37 -4.68 -4.96
C HIS A 329 -2.76 -5.99 -5.67
N TYR A 330 -1.86 -6.96 -5.71
CA TYR A 330 -2.05 -8.22 -6.44
C TYR A 330 -2.39 -9.43 -5.55
N PHE A 331 -2.37 -9.28 -4.22
CA PHE A 331 -2.76 -10.33 -3.26
C PHE A 331 -2.06 -11.67 -3.48
N SER A 332 -0.78 -11.62 -3.88
CA SER A 332 0.05 -12.78 -4.20
C SER A 332 0.16 -13.72 -3.01
N GLY A 333 0.03 -13.19 -1.79
CA GLY A 333 -0.06 -13.98 -0.57
C GLY A 333 1.15 -14.90 -0.39
N THR A 334 2.34 -14.43 -0.81
CA THR A 334 3.59 -15.21 -0.79
C THR A 334 3.85 -15.77 0.61
N TRP A 335 3.55 -15.00 1.65
CA TRP A 335 3.60 -15.44 3.06
C TRP A 335 2.67 -16.62 3.43
N LYS A 336 1.58 -16.86 2.68
CA LYS A 336 0.60 -17.94 2.96
C LYS A 336 1.10 -19.34 2.57
N THR A 337 2.18 -19.44 1.80
CA THR A 337 2.66 -20.72 1.25
C THR A 337 3.27 -21.67 2.30
N GLY A 338 3.80 -21.14 3.42
CA GLY A 338 4.21 -21.96 4.57
C GLY A 338 3.12 -22.18 5.62
N CYS A 339 2.16 -21.25 5.74
CA CYS A 339 1.16 -21.26 6.82
C CYS A 339 0.08 -22.36 6.67
N ARG A 340 -0.29 -22.75 5.44
CA ARG A 340 -1.38 -23.73 5.23
C ARG A 340 -1.09 -25.14 5.76
N ALA A 341 0.17 -25.54 5.91
CA ALA A 341 0.54 -26.86 6.41
C ALA A 341 0.57 -26.93 7.95
N VAL A 342 0.87 -25.80 8.62
CA VAL A 342 1.17 -25.77 10.06
C VAL A 342 -0.06 -25.44 10.92
N TRP A 343 -1.01 -24.67 10.37
CA TRP A 343 -2.28 -24.34 11.04
C TRP A 343 -3.16 -25.55 11.39
N ARG A 344 -2.94 -26.71 10.77
CA ARG A 344 -3.72 -27.92 11.07
C ARG A 344 -3.20 -28.73 12.26
N TRP A 345 -2.00 -28.47 12.77
CA TRP A 345 -1.38 -29.39 13.74
C TRP A 345 -0.69 -28.74 14.93
N ILE A 346 -0.01 -27.60 14.80
CA ILE A 346 0.73 -27.01 15.94
C ILE A 346 0.82 -25.50 15.70
N GLY A 347 0.16 -24.69 16.54
CA GLY A 347 0.11 -23.23 16.42
C GLY A 347 1.45 -22.52 16.71
N ARG A 348 2.48 -22.74 15.89
CA ARG A 348 3.74 -21.97 15.90
C ARG A 348 4.25 -21.79 14.47
N CYS A 349 4.56 -20.55 14.09
CA CYS A 349 5.38 -20.21 12.93
C CYS A 349 6.78 -19.80 13.38
#